data_AF-A0A6I6Y0D5-F1
#
_entry.id   AF-A0A6I6Y0D5-F1
#
_cell.length_a   1.000
_cell.length_b   1.000
_cell.length_c   1.000
_cell.angle_alpha   90.00
_cell.angle_beta   90.00
_cell.angle_gamma   90.00
#
_symmetry.space_group_name_H-M   'P 1'
#
loop_
_entity.id
_entity.type
_entity.pdbx_description
1 polymer ?
#
loop_
_entity_poly.entity_id
_entity_poly.type
_entity_poly.pdbx_seq_one_letter_code
_entity_poly.pdbx_strand_id
1 'polypeptide(L)' 'MAIDSVLVRILRAFTSFNQRLFLRRLNKEEVNLIDHYRTLPERDRIAVRYMCTAIHKTSMKQPD' A
#
# COMPACT_ATOMS: atom_id res chain seq x y z
N MET A 1 -10.17 30.16 11.31
CA MET A 1 -9.79 28.74 11.33
C MET A 1 -10.44 28.05 10.13
N ALA A 2 -9.78 28.05 8.96
CA ALA A 2 -10.35 27.49 7.71
C ALA A 2 -9.47 26.41 7.06
N ILE A 3 -8.27 26.18 7.60
CA ILE A 3 -7.27 25.24 7.08
C ILE A 3 -7.54 23.81 7.60
N ASP A 4 -8.22 23.68 8.75
CA ASP A 4 -8.50 22.38 9.37
C ASP A 4 -9.46 21.51 8.56
N SER A 5 -10.45 22.09 7.88
CA SER A 5 -11.51 21.31 7.23
C SER A 5 -11.03 20.53 6.00
N VAL A 6 -10.07 21.07 5.24
CA VAL A 6 -9.53 20.43 4.04
C VAL A 6 -8.56 19.32 4.41
N LEU A 7 -7.65 19.59 5.36
CA LEU A 7 -6.70 18.59 5.84
C LEU A 7 -7.38 17.42 6.53
N VAL A 8 -8.42 17.68 7.34
CA VAL A 8 -9.21 16.63 7.99
C VAL A 8 -9.98 15.78 6.96
N ARG A 9 -10.50 16.38 5.87
CA ARG A 9 -11.16 15.62 4.79
C ARG A 9 -10.18 14.75 4.02
N ILE A 10 -8.97 15.24 3.75
CA ILE A 10 -7.93 14.46 3.09
C ILE A 10 -7.52 13.29 4.00
N LEU A 11 -7.19 13.54 5.27
CA LEU A 11 -6.85 12.49 6.24
C LEU A 11 -7.96 11.44 6.36
N ARG A 12 -9.24 11.84 6.38
CA ARG A 12 -10.38 10.92 6.44
C ARG A 12 -10.56 10.08 5.18
N ALA A 13 -10.23 10.62 4.00
CA ALA A 13 -10.23 9.86 2.75
C ALA A 13 -9.08 8.84 2.72
N PHE A 14 -7.91 9.18 3.27
CA PHE A 14 -6.79 8.26 3.40
C PHE A 14 -7.04 7.15 4.43
N THR A 15 -7.71 7.45 5.55
CA THR A 15 -8.03 6.43 6.56
C THR A 15 -9.11 5.47 6.08
N SER A 16 -10.12 5.94 5.34
CA SER A 16 -11.16 5.07 4.77
C SER A 16 -10.65 4.19 3.62
N PHE A 17 -9.70 4.67 2.83
CA PHE A 17 -9.04 3.87 1.79
C PHE A 17 -8.20 2.74 2.40
N ASN A 18 -7.53 3.01 3.53
CA ASN A 18 -6.81 1.99 4.28
C ASN A 18 -7.76 0.96 4.94
N GLN A 19 -8.87 1.38 5.54
CA GLN A 19 -9.75 0.47 6.28
C GLN A 19 -10.31 -0.69 5.43
N ARG A 20 -10.55 -0.50 4.12
CA ARG A 20 -11.01 -1.60 3.25
C ARG A 20 -9.92 -2.62 2.90
N LEU A 21 -8.64 -2.24 2.96
CA LEU A 21 -7.51 -3.15 2.70
C LEU A 21 -7.10 -3.96 3.95
N PHE A 22 -7.46 -3.51 5.16
CA PHE A 22 -7.00 -4.10 6.43
C PHE A 22 -8.00 -5.07 7.11
N LEU A 23 -9.10 -5.48 6.47
CA LEU A 23 -10.07 -6.40 7.10
C LEU A 23 -9.61 -7.87 7.15
N ARG A 24 -8.57 -8.26 6.40
CA ARG A 24 -7.98 -9.59 6.50
C ARG A 24 -6.87 -9.58 7.55
N ARG A 25 -6.98 -10.43 8.58
CA ARG A 25 -5.90 -10.66 9.54
C ARG A 25 -4.70 -11.22 8.76
N LEU A 26 -3.57 -10.51 8.79
CA LEU A 26 -2.37 -10.95 8.10
C LEU A 26 -1.82 -12.23 8.75
N ASN A 27 -1.35 -13.15 7.92
CA ASN A 27 -0.61 -14.31 8.37
C ASN A 27 0.79 -13.90 8.86
N LYS A 28 1.43 -14.74 9.68
CA LYS A 28 2.77 -14.50 10.23
C LYS A 28 3.80 -14.18 9.14
N GLU A 29 3.72 -14.88 8.01
CA GLU A 29 4.60 -14.69 6.86
C GLU A 29 4.37 -13.33 6.18
N GLU A 30 3.10 -12.92 6.03
CA GLU A 30 2.74 -11.62 5.44
C GLU A 30 3.23 -10.46 6.33
N VAL A 31 3.12 -10.61 7.66
CA VAL A 31 3.67 -9.64 8.62
C VAL A 31 5.19 -9.57 8.50
N ASN A 32 5.87 -10.72 8.49
CA ASN A 32 7.33 -10.77 8.37
C ASN A 32 7.82 -10.15 7.06
N LEU A 33 7.10 -10.34 5.96
CA LEU A 33 7.42 -9.73 4.67
C LEU A 33 7.31 -8.20 4.72
N ILE A 34 6.28 -7.66 5.36
CA ILE A 34 6.11 -6.21 5.55
C ILE A 34 7.21 -5.64 6.42
N ASP A 35 7.55 -6.34 7.51
CA ASP A 35 8.63 -5.89 8.40
C ASP A 35 9.97 -5.90 7.67
N HIS A 36 10.27 -6.93 6.89
CA HIS A 36 11.48 -6.95 6.07
C HIS A 36 11.48 -5.81 5.03
N TYR A 37 10.36 -5.57 4.33
CA TYR A 37 10.22 -4.47 3.38
C TYR A 37 10.49 -3.10 4.03
N ARG A 38 10.11 -2.90 5.29
CA ARG A 38 10.40 -1.66 6.05
C ARG A 38 11.88 -1.48 6.37
N THR A 39 12.63 -2.58 6.53
CA THR A 39 14.09 -2.54 6.77
C THR A 39 14.89 -2.19 5.52
N LEU A 40 14.31 -2.31 4.32
CA LEU A 40 15.03 -2.04 3.07
C LEU A 40 15.36 -0.54 2.91
N PRO A 41 16.48 -0.21 2.24
CA PRO A 41 16.79 1.16 1.81
C PRO A 41 15.68 1.77 0.95
N GLU A 42 15.56 3.10 0.95
CA GLU A 42 14.51 3.80 0.21
C GLU A 42 14.49 3.46 -1.29
N ARG A 43 15.68 3.40 -1.91
CA ARG A 43 15.82 3.04 -3.33
C ARG A 43 15.23 1.67 -3.63
N ASP A 44 15.48 0.70 -2.75
CA ASP A 44 15.03 -0.68 -2.93
C ASP A 44 13.52 -0.81 -2.70
N ARG A 45 12.97 -0.06 -1.72
CA ARG A 45 11.51 0.03 -1.53
C ARG A 45 10.81 0.59 -2.77
N ILE A 46 11.40 1.59 -3.41
CA ILE A 46 10.88 2.17 -4.66
C ILE A 46 10.94 1.12 -5.78
N ALA A 47 12.06 0.41 -5.94
CA ALA A 47 12.20 -0.65 -6.94
C ALA A 47 11.14 -1.75 -6.75
N VAL A 48 10.94 -2.23 -5.52
CA VAL A 48 9.92 -3.23 -5.18
C VAL A 48 8.52 -2.74 -5.53
N ARG A 49 8.19 -1.47 -5.25
CA ARG A 49 6.90 -0.88 -5.63
C ARG A 49 6.69 -0.91 -7.15
N TYR A 50 7.71 -0.57 -7.93
CA TYR A 50 7.64 -0.64 -9.40
C TYR A 50 7.47 -2.07 -9.89
N MET A 51 8.20 -3.03 -9.31
CA MET A 51 8.06 -4.45 -9.64
C MET A 51 6.65 -4.97 -9.35
N CYS A 52 6.12 -4.74 -8.15
CA CYS A 52 4.75 -5.12 -7.80
C CYS A 52 3.72 -4.49 -8.74
N THR A 53 3.94 -3.23 -9.13
CA THR A 53 3.07 -2.53 -10.10
C THR A 53 3.11 -3.18 -11.48
N ALA A 54 4.30 -3.56 -11.96
CA ALA A 54 4.46 -4.23 -13.25
C ALA A 54 3.82 -5.63 -13.24
N ILE A 55 4.03 -6.40 -12.17
CA ILE A 55 3.42 -7.73 -11.98
C ILE A 55 1.89 -7.62 -11.96
N HIS A 56 1.34 -6.66 -11.21
CA HIS A 56 -0.10 -6.47 -11.15
C HIS A 56 -0.70 -6.15 -12.52
N LYS A 57 -0.06 -5.24 -13.28
CA LYS A 57 -0.51 -4.85 -14.62
C LYS A 57 -0.38 -5.97 -15.65
N THR A 58 0.61 -6.84 -15.52
CA THR A 58 0.82 -7.98 -16.45
C THR A 58 -0.08 -9.15 -16.10
N SER A 59 -0.28 -9.44 -14.81
CA SER A 59 -1.20 -10.48 -14.34
C SER A 59 -2.66 -10.20 -14.72
N MET A 60 -3.09 -8.93 -14.76
CA MET A 60 -4.42 -8.54 -15.22
C MET A 60 -4.60 -8.59 -16.74
N LYS A 61 -3.52 -8.81 -17.50
CA LYS A 61 -3.50 -8.81 -18.97
C LYS A 61 -3.39 -10.21 -19.58
N GLN A 62 -3.68 -11.28 -18.84
CA GLN A 62 -3.78 -12.60 -19.48
C GLN A 62 -4.87 -12.54 -20.57
N PRO A 63 -4.51 -12.74 -21.85
CA PRO A 63 -5.50 -13.04 -22.87
C PRO A 63 -5.93 -14.50 -22.71
N ASP A 64 -7.25 -14.73 -22.79
CA ASP A 64 -7.82 -16.07 -22.99
C ASP A 64 -7.29 -16.72 -24.29
#